data_AF-A0ABD7FQN4-F1
#
_entry.id   AF-A0ABD7FQN4-F1
#
_cell.length_a   1.000
_cell.length_b   1.000
_cell.length_c   1.000
_cell.angle_alpha   90.00
_cell.angle_beta   90.00
_cell.angle_gamma   90.00
#
_symmetry.space_group_name_H-M   'P 1'
#
loop_
_entity.id
_entity.type
_entity.pdbx_description
1 polymer ?
#
loop_
_entity_poly.entity_id
_entity_poly.type
_entity_poly.pdbx_seq_one_letter_code
_entity_poly.pdbx_strand_id
1 'polypeptide(L)'
;MAKQKSEIDAIRALTEVTIKGFEQVAQALVDMREAQGKVVRATYNGLTSSGKSRYVASLVEEVGSQAEVSRMLNITPGRVSQLMKSEKNRKNGK
;
A
#
# COMPACT_ATOMS: atom_id res chain seq x y z
N MET A 1 35.36 -34.98 13.48
CA MET A 1 34.00 -35.09 12.91
C MET A 1 32.93 -34.36 13.75
N ALA A 2 32.93 -34.43 15.09
CA ALA A 2 31.91 -33.75 15.91
C ALA A 2 31.87 -32.22 15.79
N LYS A 3 33.04 -31.56 15.73
CA LYS A 3 33.14 -30.08 15.58
C LYS A 3 32.50 -29.58 14.28
N GLN A 4 32.81 -30.26 13.17
CA GLN A 4 32.30 -29.93 11.83
C GLN A 4 30.77 -30.13 11.73
N LYS A 5 30.22 -31.13 12.42
CA LYS A 5 28.76 -31.32 12.55
C LYS A 5 28.10 -30.17 13.31
N SER A 6 28.69 -29.72 14.42
CA SER A 6 28.13 -28.60 15.21
C SER A 6 28.14 -27.26 14.46
N GLU A 7 29.15 -27.03 13.61
CA GLU A 7 29.22 -25.83 12.77
C GLU A 7 28.14 -25.84 11.68
N ILE A 8 27.89 -27.01 11.05
CA ILE A 8 26.81 -27.19 10.08
C ILE A 8 25.44 -26.98 10.72
N ASP A 9 25.23 -27.52 11.93
CA ASP A 9 23.97 -27.37 12.68
C ASP A 9 23.73 -25.90 13.07
N ALA A 10 24.78 -25.18 13.47
CA ALA A 10 24.70 -23.74 13.79
C ALA A 10 24.38 -22.88 12.56
N ILE A 11 24.99 -23.16 11.41
CA ILE A 11 24.70 -22.45 10.15
C ILE A 11 23.26 -22.72 9.71
N ARG A 12 22.77 -23.97 9.86
CA ARG A 12 21.39 -24.32 9.56
C ARG A 12 20.42 -23.55 10.45
N ALA A 13 20.64 -23.54 11.75
CA ALA A 13 19.80 -22.80 12.70
C ALA A 13 19.77 -21.30 12.39
N LEU A 14 20.91 -20.69 12.05
CA LEU A 14 20.98 -19.28 11.66
C LEU A 14 20.17 -19.03 10.38
N THR A 15 20.29 -19.92 9.39
CA THR A 15 19.55 -19.82 8.13
C THR A 15 18.05 -19.89 8.37
N GLU A 16 17.59 -20.85 9.18
CA GLU A 16 16.17 -21.02 9.52
C GLU A 16 15.60 -19.80 10.24
N VAL A 17 16.32 -19.26 11.24
CA VAL A 17 15.90 -18.05 11.96
C VAL A 17 15.84 -16.85 11.02
N THR A 18 16.82 -16.72 10.12
CA THR A 18 16.87 -15.62 9.16
C THR A 18 15.69 -15.67 8.18
N ILE A 19 15.40 -16.85 7.60
CA ILE A 19 14.26 -17.06 6.70
C ILE A 19 12.96 -16.70 7.42
N LYS A 20 12.75 -17.24 8.63
CA LYS A 20 11.57 -16.96 9.43
C LYS A 20 11.41 -15.47 9.75
N GLY A 21 12.51 -14.78 10.04
CA GLY A 21 12.50 -13.32 10.25
C GLY A 21 12.02 -12.57 9.01
N PHE A 22 12.52 -12.94 7.82
CA PHE A 22 12.06 -12.32 6.57
C PHE A 22 10.60 -12.61 6.24
N GLU A 23 10.12 -13.83 6.50
CA GLU A 23 8.70 -14.18 6.34
C GLU A 23 7.80 -13.32 7.24
N GLN A 24 8.20 -13.11 8.49
CA GLN A 24 7.46 -12.24 9.42
C GLN A 24 7.44 -10.79 8.96
N VAL A 25 8.56 -10.26 8.47
CA VAL A 25 8.62 -8.90 7.92
C VAL A 25 7.75 -8.78 6.67
N ALA A 26 7.79 -9.75 5.77
CA ALA A 26 6.96 -9.77 4.57
C ALA A 26 5.46 -9.75 4.93
N GLN A 27 5.05 -10.56 5.90
CA GLN A 27 3.67 -10.55 6.40
C GLN A 27 3.29 -9.21 7.03
N ALA A 28 4.16 -8.64 7.87
CA ALA A 28 3.89 -7.34 8.49
C ALA A 28 3.72 -6.22 7.45
N LEU A 29 4.49 -6.24 6.36
CA LEU A 29 4.33 -5.28 5.26
C LEU A 29 2.99 -5.44 4.53
N VAL A 30 2.54 -6.69 4.33
CA VAL A 30 1.21 -6.99 3.77
C VAL A 30 0.11 -6.45 4.68
N ASP A 31 0.19 -6.75 5.98
CA ASP A 31 -0.79 -6.32 6.97
C ASP A 31 -0.86 -4.78 7.08
N MET A 32 0.29 -4.11 7.07
CA MET A 32 0.37 -2.65 7.05
C MET A 32 -0.30 -2.07 5.81
N ARG A 33 -0.04 -2.64 4.63
CA ARG A 33 -0.65 -2.19 3.38
C ARG A 33 -2.17 -2.36 3.40
N GLU A 34 -2.67 -3.47 3.95
CA GLU A 34 -4.10 -3.69 4.11
C GLU A 34 -4.74 -2.70 5.07
N ALA A 35 -4.11 -2.45 6.22
CA ALA A 35 -4.57 -1.49 7.21
C ALA A 35 -4.64 -0.07 6.64
N GLN A 36 -3.59 0.38 5.94
CA GLN A 36 -3.57 1.66 5.23
C GLN A 36 -4.69 1.72 4.18
N GLY A 37 -4.87 0.65 3.40
CA GLY A 37 -5.94 0.56 2.42
C GLY A 37 -7.34 0.72 3.04
N LYS A 38 -7.59 0.15 4.22
CA LYS A 38 -8.87 0.30 4.94
C LYS A 38 -9.13 1.76 5.31
N VAL A 39 -8.15 2.45 5.87
CA VAL A 39 -8.27 3.88 6.26
C VAL A 39 -8.49 4.76 5.04
N VAL A 40 -7.68 4.58 3.99
CA VAL A 40 -7.77 5.35 2.75
C VAL A 40 -9.14 5.19 2.08
N ARG A 41 -9.68 3.96 2.04
CA ARG A 41 -11.03 3.69 1.53
C ARG A 41 -12.13 4.27 2.39
N ALA A 42 -12.02 4.18 3.71
CA ALA A 42 -13.00 4.75 4.63
C ALA A 42 -13.08 6.28 4.46
N THR A 43 -11.93 6.95 4.41
CA THR A 43 -11.83 8.40 4.13
C THR A 43 -12.47 8.73 2.79
N TYR A 44 -12.08 8.03 1.71
CA TYR A 44 -12.67 8.25 0.39
C TYR A 44 -14.19 8.12 0.42
N ASN A 45 -14.73 7.08 1.06
CA ASN A 45 -16.17 6.83 1.10
C ASN A 45 -16.95 7.88 1.89
N GLY A 46 -16.37 8.42 2.97
CA GLY A 46 -16.95 9.47 3.80
C GLY A 46 -16.96 10.87 3.15
N LEU A 47 -16.22 11.07 2.06
CA LEU A 47 -16.16 12.36 1.38
C LEU A 47 -17.32 12.58 0.40
N THR A 48 -17.70 13.85 0.25
CA THR A 48 -18.61 14.31 -0.81
C THR A 48 -18.00 14.08 -2.20
N SER A 49 -18.78 14.21 -3.27
CA SER A 49 -18.24 14.01 -4.62
C SER A 49 -17.09 14.97 -4.98
N SER A 50 -17.12 16.22 -4.52
CA SER A 50 -16.01 17.17 -4.71
C SER A 50 -14.82 16.84 -3.82
N GLY A 51 -15.06 16.41 -2.57
CA GLY A 51 -14.02 15.92 -1.67
C GLY A 51 -13.30 14.70 -2.23
N LYS A 52 -14.03 13.74 -2.81
CA LYS A 52 -13.48 12.55 -3.48
C LYS A 52 -12.53 12.91 -4.62
N SER A 53 -12.92 13.88 -5.46
CA SER A 53 -12.05 14.32 -6.57
C SER A 53 -10.74 14.94 -6.07
N ARG A 54 -10.79 15.77 -5.03
CA ARG A 54 -9.58 16.40 -4.46
C ARG A 54 -8.69 15.39 -3.76
N TYR A 55 -9.32 14.52 -2.98
CA TYR A 55 -8.62 13.46 -2.26
C TYR A 55 -7.89 12.52 -3.22
N VAL A 56 -8.54 12.12 -4.33
CA VAL A 56 -7.88 11.33 -5.37
C VAL A 56 -6.74 12.10 -6.04
N ALA A 57 -6.89 13.41 -6.28
CA ALA A 57 -5.80 14.22 -6.84
C ALA A 57 -4.58 14.27 -5.91
N SER A 58 -4.79 14.56 -4.62
CA SER A 58 -3.72 14.56 -3.63
C SER A 58 -3.08 13.18 -3.48
N LEU A 59 -3.87 12.11 -3.46
CA LEU A 59 -3.30 10.75 -3.40
C LEU A 59 -2.44 10.42 -4.62
N VAL A 60 -2.85 10.85 -5.82
CA VAL A 60 -2.06 10.61 -7.04
C VAL A 60 -0.76 11.41 -7.03
N GLU A 61 -0.77 12.61 -6.45
CA GLU A 61 0.44 13.43 -6.27
C GLU A 61 1.42 12.78 -5.28
N GLU A 62 0.93 12.34 -4.11
CA GLU A 62 1.75 11.69 -3.07
C GLU A 62 2.29 10.32 -3.51
N VAL A 63 1.45 9.51 -4.18
CA VAL A 63 1.83 8.15 -4.61
C VAL A 63 2.56 8.16 -5.95
N GLY A 64 2.37 9.19 -6.77
CA GLY A 64 2.94 9.30 -8.13
C GLY A 64 2.32 8.35 -9.16
N SER A 65 1.26 7.61 -8.82
CA SER A 65 0.67 6.58 -9.71
C SER A 65 -0.84 6.45 -9.57
N GLN A 66 -1.58 6.78 -10.64
CA GLN A 66 -3.03 6.52 -10.73
C GLN A 66 -3.37 5.03 -10.62
N ALA A 67 -2.49 4.16 -11.13
CA ALA A 67 -2.69 2.71 -11.07
C ALA A 67 -2.63 2.21 -9.61
N GLU A 68 -1.66 2.68 -8.82
CA GLU A 68 -1.56 2.32 -7.41
C GLU A 68 -2.72 2.90 -6.59
N VAL A 69 -3.11 4.15 -6.85
CA VAL A 69 -4.29 4.77 -6.22
C VAL A 69 -5.58 3.99 -6.52
N SER A 70 -5.74 3.47 -7.75
CA SER A 70 -6.89 2.63 -8.08
C SER A 70 -6.95 1.33 -7.26
N ARG A 71 -5.78 0.70 -7.03
CA ARG A 71 -5.65 -0.48 -6.16
C ARG A 71 -5.93 -0.14 -4.70
N MET A 72 -5.33 0.93 -4.17
CA MET A 72 -5.51 1.35 -2.77
C MET A 72 -6.99 1.63 -2.45
N LEU A 73 -7.66 2.37 -3.33
CA LEU A 73 -9.07 2.74 -3.19
C LEU A 73 -10.04 1.63 -3.58
N ASN A 74 -9.56 0.55 -4.20
CA ASN A 74 -10.37 -0.51 -4.77
C ASN A 74 -11.47 0.02 -5.71
N ILE A 75 -11.07 0.90 -6.63
CA ILE A 75 -11.95 1.47 -7.68
C ILE A 75 -11.32 1.27 -9.05
N THR A 76 -12.11 1.37 -10.11
CA THR A 76 -11.60 1.18 -11.46
C THR A 76 -10.61 2.28 -11.86
N PRO A 77 -9.58 1.98 -12.68
CA PRO A 77 -8.69 3.00 -13.22
C PRO A 77 -9.43 4.13 -13.95
N GLY A 78 -10.48 3.78 -14.71
CA GLY A 78 -11.35 4.75 -15.38
C GLY A 78 -12.02 5.72 -14.38
N ARG A 79 -12.41 5.23 -13.20
CA ARG A 79 -12.98 6.09 -12.15
C ARG A 79 -11.94 7.05 -11.59
N VAL A 80 -10.71 6.61 -11.38
CA VAL A 80 -9.59 7.49 -10.98
C VAL A 80 -9.40 8.59 -12.02
N SER A 81 -9.28 8.23 -13.30
CA SER A 81 -9.10 9.22 -14.38
C SER A 81 -10.27 10.20 -14.48
N GLN A 82 -11.52 9.76 -14.27
CA GLN A 82 -12.69 10.65 -14.22
C GLN A 82 -12.60 11.64 -13.04
N LEU A 83 -12.21 11.16 -11.86
CA LEU A 83 -12.11 12.00 -10.67
C LEU A 83 -11.00 13.04 -10.82
N MET A 84 -9.85 12.65 -11.41
CA MET A 84 -8.74 13.55 -11.73
C MET A 84 -9.16 14.66 -12.70
N LYS A 85 -9.97 14.33 -13.72
CA LYS A 85 -10.44 15.28 -14.75
C LYS A 85 -11.69 16.07 -14.34
N SER A 86 -12.28 15.78 -13.18
CA SER A 86 -13.55 16.38 -12.78
C SER A 86 -13.42 17.90 -12.61
N GLU A 87 -14.39 18.66 -13.14
CA GLU A 87 -14.48 20.11 -12.91
C GLU A 87 -14.56 20.48 -11.41
N LYS A 88 -14.98 19.54 -10.55
CA LYS A 88 -15.02 19.70 -9.10
C LYS A 88 -13.63 19.89 -8.48
N ASN A 89 -12.56 19.48 -9.18
CA ASN A 89 -11.17 19.80 -8.82
C ASN A 89 -10.79 21.23 -9.24
N ARG A 90 -11.41 21.79 -10.28
CA ARG A 90 -11.04 23.11 -10.83
C ARG A 90 -11.71 24.27 -10.08
N LYS A 91 -12.95 24.09 -9.59
CA LYS A 91 -13.76 25.20 -9.04
C LYS A 91 -13.32 25.78 -7.69
N ASN A 92 -12.30 25.22 -7.02
CA ASN A 92 -11.76 25.80 -5.78
C ASN A 92 -10.26 26.13 -5.85
N GLY A 93 -9.65 26.05 -7.04
CA GLY A 93 -8.24 26.38 -7.26
C GLY A 93 -8.11 27.60 -8.17
N LYS A 94 -8.48 28.77 -7.66
CA LYS A 94 -8.50 30.09 -8.34
C LYS A 94 -9.48 30.23 -9.52
#